data_AF-A0A1B8Y4Q3-F1
#
_entry.id   AF-A0A1B8Y4Q3-F1
#
_cell.length_a   1.000
_cell.length_b   1.000
_cell.length_c   1.000
_cell.angle_alpha   90.00
_cell.angle_beta   90.00
_cell.angle_gamma   90.00
#
_symmetry.space_group_name_H-M   'P 1'
#
loop_
_entity.id
_entity.type
_entity.pdbx_description
1 polymer ?
#
loop_
_entity_poly.entity_id
_entity_poly.type
_entity_poly.pdbx_seq_one_letter_code
_entity_poly.pdbx_strand_id
1 'polypeptide(L)'
;MGLSGQEDLTTAEDDFTKSQKVKEVMVPPGEHPLQYKYTFWYSRRTPSRPASTHNYEQNIRQFGTVASWIIRLRKGLASRFWENIILAMLGEQFMVGEEICGVVVSIRFQEDILSIWNKTANDQFSTVRIRDTLRRVLNLPPNTIMEYKTHTDSLKDNSSFRNTKITV
;
A
#
# COMPACT_ATOMS: atom_id res chain seq x y z
N MET A 1 -28.34 -48.24 27.85
CA MET A 1 -27.08 -48.41 27.10
C MET A 1 -27.38 -48.08 25.65
N GLY A 2 -26.71 -47.07 25.11
CA GLY A 2 -26.90 -46.60 23.73
C GLY A 2 -27.20 -45.10 23.68
N LEU A 3 -26.16 -44.27 23.69
CA LEU A 3 -26.23 -42.92 23.13
C LEU A 3 -25.32 -42.90 21.90
N SER A 4 -25.97 -42.76 20.75
CA SER A 4 -25.38 -42.57 19.44
C SER A 4 -25.10 -41.09 19.21
N GLY A 5 -23.89 -40.79 18.73
CA GLY A 5 -23.62 -39.76 17.73
C GLY A 5 -23.76 -38.30 18.16
N GLN A 6 -22.68 -37.75 18.73
CA GLN A 6 -22.40 -36.32 18.68
C GLN A 6 -21.05 -36.18 17.99
N GLU A 7 -21.06 -35.85 16.71
CA GLU A 7 -19.85 -35.54 15.94
C GLU A 7 -19.33 -34.18 16.41
N ASP A 8 -18.14 -34.18 17.01
CA ASP A 8 -17.48 -33.00 17.57
C ASP A 8 -17.06 -32.02 16.47
N LEU A 9 -17.68 -30.82 16.48
CA LEU A 9 -17.40 -29.67 15.63
C LEU A 9 -16.04 -28.97 15.92
N THR A 10 -15.16 -29.56 16.72
CA THR A 10 -13.93 -28.89 17.23
C THR A 10 -12.70 -29.05 16.32
N THR A 11 -12.80 -29.79 15.21
CA THR A 11 -11.61 -30.10 14.39
C THR A 11 -11.37 -29.11 13.23
N ALA A 12 -12.30 -28.18 12.96
CA ALA A 12 -12.22 -27.28 11.81
C ALA A 12 -11.58 -25.91 12.11
N GLU A 13 -11.51 -25.48 13.37
CA GLU A 13 -10.92 -24.18 13.74
C GLU A 13 -9.39 -24.25 13.92
N ASP A 14 -8.83 -25.45 14.15
CA ASP A 14 -7.40 -25.64 14.37
C ASP A 14 -6.57 -25.75 13.07
N ASP A 15 -7.20 -26.02 11.92
CA ASP A 15 -6.50 -26.25 10.66
C ASP A 15 -6.22 -24.97 9.85
N PHE A 16 -6.95 -23.88 10.11
CA PHE A 16 -6.66 -22.58 9.47
C PHE A 16 -5.43 -21.88 10.06
N THR A 17 -5.01 -22.29 11.26
CA THR A 17 -3.92 -21.66 12.03
C THR A 17 -2.54 -22.27 11.72
N LYS A 18 -2.47 -23.35 10.92
CA LYS A 18 -1.22 -24.11 10.71
C LYS A 18 -0.45 -23.80 9.42
N SER A 19 -0.99 -22.99 8.50
CA SER A 19 -0.37 -22.79 7.17
C SER A 19 0.30 -21.42 6.92
N GLN A 20 0.51 -20.60 7.95
CA GLN A 20 1.38 -19.42 7.83
C GLN A 20 2.31 -19.27 9.03
N LYS A 21 3.20 -20.25 9.24
CA LYS A 21 4.46 -19.97 9.94
C LYS A 21 5.32 -19.10 9.01
N VAL A 22 5.13 -17.78 9.10
CA VAL A 22 6.09 -16.81 8.56
C VAL A 22 7.43 -17.14 9.21
N LYS A 23 8.43 -17.55 8.43
CA LYS A 23 9.78 -17.76 8.96
C LYS A 23 10.21 -16.45 9.63
N GLU A 24 10.52 -16.53 10.92
CA GLU A 24 11.11 -15.41 11.62
C GLU A 24 12.50 -15.18 11.01
N VAL A 25 12.63 -14.09 10.24
CA VAL A 25 13.90 -13.72 9.60
C VAL A 25 14.75 -13.12 10.72
N MET A 26 15.65 -13.92 11.28
CA MET A 26 16.65 -13.45 12.24
C MET A 26 17.68 -12.61 11.47
N VAL A 27 17.84 -11.35 11.86
CA VAL A 27 18.80 -10.43 11.23
C VAL A 27 20.22 -10.91 11.54
N PRO A 28 21.07 -11.19 10.52
CA PRO A 28 22.44 -11.64 10.74
C PRO A 28 23.28 -10.63 11.55
N PRO A 29 24.26 -11.10 12.33
CA PRO A 29 25.20 -10.20 13.01
C PRO A 29 25.91 -9.28 12.02
N GLY A 30 25.87 -7.97 12.27
CA GLY A 30 26.47 -6.94 11.40
C GLY A 30 25.50 -6.29 10.41
N GLU A 31 24.27 -6.78 10.30
CA GLU A 31 23.21 -6.12 9.55
C GLU A 31 22.34 -5.23 10.45
N HIS A 32 21.77 -4.17 9.87
CA HIS A 32 20.92 -3.23 10.59
C HIS A 32 19.45 -3.70 10.52
N PRO A 33 18.81 -4.05 11.64
CA PRO A 33 17.42 -4.49 11.63
C PRO A 33 16.49 -3.36 11.19
N LEU A 34 15.53 -3.67 10.33
CA LEU A 34 14.44 -2.77 9.97
C LEU A 34 13.30 -2.87 10.98
N GLN A 35 12.52 -1.80 11.12
CA GLN A 35 11.37 -1.75 12.03
C GLN A 35 10.28 -2.77 11.64
N TYR A 36 10.02 -2.92 10.34
CA TYR A 36 9.04 -3.87 9.80
C TYR A 36 9.65 -4.74 8.71
N LYS A 37 8.99 -5.87 8.43
CA LYS A 37 9.29 -6.70 7.26
C LYS A 37 8.54 -6.15 6.05
N TYR A 38 9.25 -5.90 4.95
CA TYR A 38 8.67 -5.41 3.70
C TYR A 38 8.65 -6.50 2.63
N THR A 39 7.70 -6.42 1.69
CA THR A 39 7.61 -7.33 0.54
C THR A 39 7.50 -6.50 -0.73
N PHE A 40 8.32 -6.82 -1.73
CA PHE A 40 8.22 -6.21 -3.05
C PHE A 40 7.29 -7.00 -3.95
N TRP A 41 6.45 -6.27 -4.69
CA TRP A 41 5.54 -6.83 -5.68
C TRP A 41 5.81 -6.20 -7.04
N TYR A 42 5.71 -7.00 -8.10
CA TYR A 42 5.83 -6.54 -9.48
C TYR A 42 4.63 -7.00 -10.29
N SER A 43 4.06 -6.10 -11.09
CA SER A 43 2.96 -6.40 -12.00
C SER A 43 3.21 -5.77 -13.36
N ARG A 44 3.09 -6.58 -14.41
CA ARG A 44 3.12 -6.13 -15.81
C ARG A 44 1.82 -6.53 -16.50
N ARG A 45 1.06 -5.55 -16.99
CA ARG A 45 -0.14 -5.80 -17.78
C ARG A 45 0.17 -5.62 -19.26
N THR A 46 -0.15 -6.61 -20.08
CA THR A 46 -0.17 -6.49 -21.54
C THR A 46 -1.49 -5.84 -21.98
N PRO A 47 -1.50 -4.92 -22.96
CA PRO A 47 -2.71 -4.19 -23.37
C PRO A 47 -3.88 -5.06 -23.85
N SER A 48 -3.61 -6.32 -24.19
CA SER A 48 -4.53 -7.21 -24.91
C SER A 48 -5.53 -7.98 -24.04
N ARG A 49 -5.43 -7.94 -22.70
CA ARG A 49 -6.36 -8.66 -21.83
C ARG A 49 -7.27 -7.66 -21.10
N PRO A 50 -8.59 -7.61 -21.39
CA PRO A 50 -9.50 -6.84 -20.55
C PRO A 50 -9.41 -7.41 -19.13
N ALA A 51 -9.05 -6.57 -18.17
CA ALA A 51 -9.05 -6.95 -16.77
C ALA A 51 -10.52 -7.09 -16.34
N SER A 52 -10.94 -8.27 -15.90
CA SER A 52 -12.19 -8.38 -15.15
C SER A 52 -11.97 -7.75 -13.78
N THR A 53 -12.44 -6.52 -13.60
CA THR A 53 -12.42 -5.80 -12.31
C THR A 53 -13.01 -6.67 -11.19
N HIS A 54 -14.03 -7.46 -11.51
CA HIS A 54 -14.68 -8.43 -10.63
C HIS A 54 -13.72 -9.40 -9.92
N ASN A 55 -12.67 -9.90 -10.58
CA ASN A 55 -11.78 -10.91 -9.99
C ASN A 55 -10.77 -10.33 -8.98
N TYR A 56 -10.42 -9.05 -9.12
CA TYR A 56 -9.51 -8.37 -8.18
C TYR A 56 -10.27 -7.93 -6.92
N GLU A 57 -11.49 -7.42 -7.09
CA GLU A 57 -12.31 -6.89 -6.00
C GLU A 57 -12.93 -7.96 -5.10
N GLN A 58 -13.35 -9.10 -5.65
CA GLN A 58 -13.96 -10.19 -4.87
C GLN A 58 -13.01 -10.83 -3.84
N ASN A 59 -11.71 -10.63 -3.99
CA ASN A 59 -10.69 -11.20 -3.11
C ASN A 59 -10.12 -10.19 -2.09
N ILE A 60 -10.53 -8.92 -2.13
CA ILE A 60 -10.03 -7.89 -1.21
C ILE A 60 -11.05 -7.71 -0.09
N ARG A 61 -10.77 -8.29 1.08
CA ARG A 61 -11.54 -8.02 2.30
C ARG A 61 -11.28 -6.58 2.76
N GLN A 62 -12.33 -5.78 2.91
CA GLN A 62 -12.23 -4.41 3.38
C GLN A 62 -11.84 -4.40 4.87
N PHE A 63 -10.56 -4.10 5.16
CA PHE A 63 -10.01 -4.08 6.53
C PHE A 63 -9.86 -2.65 7.12
N GLY A 64 -10.31 -1.61 6.40
CA GLY A 64 -10.25 -0.21 6.81
C GLY A 64 -10.47 0.77 5.66
N THR A 65 -10.60 2.08 5.95
CA THR A 65 -10.63 3.16 4.95
C THR A 65 -9.21 3.58 4.57
N VAL A 66 -8.57 2.76 3.73
CA VAL A 66 -7.25 3.07 3.17
C VAL A 66 -7.34 4.27 2.24
N ALA A 67 -6.31 5.10 2.22
CA ALA A 67 -6.17 6.19 1.27
C ALA A 67 -4.76 6.26 0.68
N SER A 68 -4.60 7.08 -0.35
CA SER A 68 -3.35 7.22 -1.07
C SER A 68 -3.06 8.66 -1.42
N TRP A 69 -1.83 9.10 -1.12
CA TRP A 69 -1.25 10.29 -1.75
C TRP A 69 -0.68 9.91 -3.11
N ILE A 70 -0.98 10.71 -4.13
CA ILE A 70 -0.66 10.46 -5.54
C ILE A 70 0.12 11.66 -6.08
N ILE A 71 1.25 11.37 -6.74
CA ILE A 71 2.09 12.36 -7.40
C ILE A 71 2.32 11.91 -8.84
N ARG A 72 2.00 12.79 -9.79
CA ARG A 72 2.31 12.59 -11.21
C ARG A 72 3.72 13.10 -11.50
N LEU A 73 4.53 12.23 -12.09
CA LEU A 73 5.93 12.48 -12.38
C LEU A 73 6.14 12.54 -13.89
N ARG A 74 6.94 13.51 -14.31
CA ARG A 74 7.48 13.52 -15.68
C ARG A 74 8.44 12.34 -15.86
N LYS A 75 8.54 11.87 -17.10
CA LYS A 75 9.46 10.79 -17.47
C LYS A 75 10.91 11.09 -17.07
N GLY A 76 11.61 10.05 -16.64
CA GLY A 76 13.00 10.12 -16.19
C GLY A 76 13.19 10.42 -14.70
N LEU A 77 12.13 10.80 -13.97
CA LEU A 77 12.22 11.08 -12.54
C LEU A 77 11.91 9.87 -11.64
N ALA A 78 11.18 8.89 -12.16
CA ALA A 78 10.62 7.79 -11.37
C ALA A 78 11.68 6.99 -10.59
N SER A 79 12.82 6.66 -11.20
CA SER A 79 13.85 5.84 -10.56
C SER A 79 14.43 6.51 -9.30
N ARG A 80 14.78 7.79 -9.41
CA ARG A 80 15.33 8.56 -8.26
C ARG A 80 14.28 8.75 -7.18
N PHE A 81 13.03 9.03 -7.55
CA PHE A 81 11.97 9.27 -6.59
C PHE A 81 11.57 7.98 -5.87
N TRP A 82 11.57 6.86 -6.59
CA TRP A 82 11.36 5.53 -6.03
C TRP A 82 12.45 5.16 -5.02
N GLU A 83 13.72 5.42 -5.32
CA GLU A 83 14.81 5.19 -4.37
C GLU A 83 14.64 6.02 -3.09
N ASN A 84 14.47 7.33 -3.24
CA ASN A 84 14.33 8.24 -2.10
C ASN A 84 13.16 7.88 -1.19
N ILE A 85 12.01 7.50 -1.78
CA ILE A 85 10.81 7.21 -0.99
C ILE A 85 10.89 5.86 -0.28
N ILE A 86 11.53 4.86 -0.90
CA ILE A 86 11.75 3.56 -0.26
C ILE A 86 12.72 3.73 0.90
N LEU A 87 13.82 4.47 0.72
CA LEU A 87 14.74 4.76 1.83
C LEU A 87 14.05 5.54 2.96
N ALA A 88 13.18 6.49 2.63
CA ALA A 88 12.40 7.22 3.63
C ALA A 88 11.43 6.33 4.41
N MET A 89 10.80 5.34 3.74
CA MET A 89 9.92 4.37 4.39
C MET A 89 10.71 3.43 5.30
N LEU A 90 11.78 2.80 4.77
CA LEU A 90 12.61 1.86 5.53
C LEU A 90 13.32 2.52 6.71
N GLY A 91 13.69 3.80 6.56
CA GLY A 91 14.28 4.62 7.61
C GLY A 91 13.27 5.32 8.51
N GLU A 92 12.00 4.92 8.46
CA GLU A 92 10.90 5.43 9.32
C GLU A 92 10.74 6.96 9.33
N GLN A 93 11.11 7.63 8.23
CA GLN A 93 11.19 9.10 8.16
C GLN A 93 9.83 9.82 8.22
N PHE A 94 8.73 9.08 8.06
CA PHE A 94 7.37 9.62 8.12
C PHE A 94 6.93 9.91 9.55
N MET A 95 7.42 9.16 10.54
CA MET A 95 7.10 9.35 11.96
C MET A 95 5.58 9.35 12.24
N VAL A 96 4.84 8.46 11.57
CA VAL A 96 3.37 8.28 11.71
C VAL A 96 3.00 6.92 12.31
N GLY A 97 3.95 6.27 13.00
CA GLY A 97 3.76 4.93 13.56
C GLY A 97 3.45 3.91 12.47
N GLU A 98 2.42 3.11 12.67
CA GLU A 98 2.05 2.03 11.75
C GLU A 98 1.14 2.47 10.60
N GLU A 99 0.93 3.77 10.39
CA GLU A 99 -0.01 4.26 9.38
C GLU A 99 0.41 3.95 7.94
N ILE A 100 1.71 3.81 7.65
CA ILE A 100 2.19 3.53 6.30
C ILE A 100 1.92 2.06 5.92
N CYS A 101 1.14 1.85 4.85
CA CYS A 101 0.89 0.51 4.29
C CYS A 101 1.94 0.13 3.24
N GLY A 102 2.36 1.08 2.40
CA GLY A 102 3.24 0.79 1.28
C GLY A 102 3.35 1.94 0.28
N VAL A 103 4.26 1.80 -0.68
CA VAL A 103 4.47 2.75 -1.77
C VAL A 103 4.44 1.99 -3.09
N VAL A 104 3.88 2.62 -4.11
CA VAL A 104 3.68 2.07 -5.44
C VAL A 104 4.22 3.06 -6.46
N VAL A 105 5.08 2.59 -7.36
CA VAL A 105 5.43 3.31 -8.59
C VAL A 105 4.77 2.63 -9.78
N SER A 106 4.06 3.41 -10.58
CA SER A 106 3.31 2.97 -11.75
C SER A 106 3.88 3.62 -12.99
N ILE A 107 4.65 2.84 -13.76
CA ILE A 107 5.19 3.29 -15.05
C ILE A 107 4.08 3.27 -16.10
N ARG A 108 3.81 4.41 -16.75
CA ARG A 108 2.81 4.52 -17.84
C ARG A 108 3.47 5.01 -19.12
N PHE A 109 2.69 5.32 -20.16
CA PHE A 109 3.24 5.80 -21.42
C PHE A 109 3.65 7.28 -21.33
N GLN A 110 2.73 8.15 -20.89
CA GLN A 110 2.93 9.61 -20.88
C GLN A 110 3.64 10.12 -19.62
N GLU A 111 3.28 9.59 -18.45
CA GLU A 111 3.80 10.01 -17.15
C GLU A 111 4.06 8.79 -16.27
N ASP A 112 4.73 8.98 -15.15
CA ASP A 112 4.84 7.97 -14.10
C ASP A 112 4.03 8.42 -12.89
N ILE A 113 3.44 7.48 -12.17
CA ILE A 113 2.61 7.78 -11.00
C ILE A 113 3.29 7.19 -9.78
N LEU A 114 3.61 8.01 -8.81
CA LEU A 114 4.06 7.58 -7.49
C LEU A 114 2.90 7.70 -6.51
N SER A 115 2.71 6.67 -5.68
CA SER A 115 1.64 6.67 -4.67
C SER A 115 2.12 6.08 -3.35
N ILE A 116 1.78 6.70 -2.23
CA ILE A 116 1.98 6.14 -0.89
C ILE A 116 0.62 5.91 -0.24
N TRP A 117 0.45 4.73 0.37
CA TRP A 117 -0.81 4.27 0.95
C TRP A 117 -0.72 4.32 2.46
N ASN A 118 -1.78 4.79 3.10
CA ASN A 118 -1.91 4.79 4.56
C ASN A 118 -3.22 4.16 5.03
N LYS A 119 -3.20 3.60 6.25
CA LYS A 119 -4.29 2.80 6.82
C LYS A 119 -5.56 3.62 7.04
N THR A 120 -5.43 4.84 7.56
CA THR A 120 -6.57 5.63 8.04
C THR A 120 -6.74 6.93 7.26
N ALA A 121 -7.74 6.97 6.36
CA ALA A 121 -8.03 8.15 5.56
C ALA A 121 -8.44 9.40 6.38
N ASN A 122 -9.03 9.20 7.56
CA ASN A 122 -9.59 10.27 8.39
C ASN A 122 -8.58 10.90 9.36
N ASP A 123 -7.38 10.35 9.47
CA ASP A 123 -6.33 10.94 10.31
C ASP A 123 -5.66 12.09 9.54
N GLN A 124 -6.12 13.30 9.79
CA GLN A 124 -5.57 14.52 9.17
C GLN A 124 -4.12 14.77 9.58
N PHE A 125 -3.73 14.44 10.81
CA PHE A 125 -2.37 14.66 11.28
C PHE A 125 -1.41 13.78 10.49
N SER A 126 -1.68 12.48 10.40
CA SER A 126 -0.87 11.56 9.59
C SER A 126 -0.90 11.92 8.12
N THR A 127 -2.06 12.28 7.59
CA THR A 127 -2.23 12.70 6.18
C THR A 127 -1.33 13.89 5.83
N VAL A 128 -1.35 14.94 6.66
CA VAL A 128 -0.52 16.15 6.48
C VAL A 128 0.96 15.83 6.68
N ARG A 129 1.30 15.05 7.71
CA ARG A 129 2.69 14.67 8.00
C ARG A 129 3.32 13.86 6.86
N ILE A 130 2.55 12.96 6.26
CA ILE A 130 2.97 12.18 5.09
C ILE A 130 3.22 13.09 3.89
N ARG A 131 2.31 14.03 3.62
CA ARG A 131 2.46 15.03 2.54
C ARG A 131 3.75 15.85 2.71
N ASP A 132 3.98 16.38 3.90
CA ASP A 132 5.12 17.26 4.16
C ASP A 132 6.44 16.48 4.09
N THR A 133 6.44 15.23 4.56
CA THR A 133 7.58 14.32 4.43
C THR A 133 7.85 14.00 2.96
N LEU A 134 6.83 13.67 2.16
CA LEU A 134 6.96 13.45 0.71
C LEU A 134 7.62 14.63 0.01
N ARG A 135 7.15 15.86 0.27
CA ARG A 135 7.73 17.08 -0.31
C ARG A 135 9.21 17.22 0.02
N ARG A 136 9.57 16.96 1.28
CA ARG A 136 10.95 17.04 1.76
C ARG A 136 11.85 15.95 1.16
N VAL A 137 11.46 14.68 1.21
CA VAL A 137 12.34 13.56 0.79
C VAL A 137 12.49 13.46 -0.72
N LEU A 138 11.48 13.91 -1.47
CA LEU A 138 11.51 13.95 -2.93
C LEU A 138 11.99 15.29 -3.49
N ASN A 139 12.31 16.27 -2.61
CA ASN A 139 12.66 17.64 -2.99
C ASN A 139 11.67 18.24 -4.01
N LEU A 140 10.37 18.10 -3.72
CA LEU A 140 9.33 18.57 -4.64
C LEU A 140 9.25 20.10 -4.64
N PRO A 141 9.17 20.73 -5.82
CA PRO A 141 8.81 22.13 -5.93
C PRO A 141 7.49 22.44 -5.21
N PRO A 142 7.32 23.63 -4.59
CA PRO A 142 6.11 24.00 -3.86
C PRO A 142 4.82 23.95 -4.68
N ASN A 143 4.92 24.10 -6.00
CA ASN A 143 3.81 24.03 -6.95
C ASN A 143 3.50 22.60 -7.44
N THR A 144 4.18 21.58 -6.91
CA THR A 144 3.89 20.19 -7.26
C THR A 144 2.50 19.81 -6.74
N ILE A 145 1.62 19.45 -7.65
CA ILE A 145 0.28 18.98 -7.31
C ILE A 145 0.40 17.60 -6.67
N MET A 146 -0.19 17.47 -5.48
CA MET A 146 -0.32 16.21 -4.76
C MET A 146 -1.80 15.97 -4.49
N GLU A 147 -2.24 14.76 -4.76
CA GLU A 147 -3.64 14.39 -4.72
C GLU A 147 -3.86 13.34 -3.64
N TYR A 148 -4.86 13.51 -2.79
CA TYR A 148 -5.21 12.51 -1.78
C TYR A 148 -6.54 11.87 -2.14
N LYS A 149 -6.57 10.54 -2.21
CA LYS A 149 -7.75 9.78 -2.62
C LYS A 149 -8.02 8.61 -1.70
N THR A 150 -9.26 8.47 -1.26
CA THR A 150 -9.68 7.28 -0.50
C THR A 150 -9.87 6.09 -1.43
N HIS A 151 -9.65 4.88 -0.92
CA HIS A 151 -9.91 3.65 -1.66
C HIS A 151 -11.38 3.54 -2.07
N THR A 152 -12.30 3.96 -1.20
CA THR A 152 -13.74 4.01 -1.49
C THR A 152 -14.07 4.89 -2.69
N ASP A 153 -13.44 6.06 -2.80
CA ASP A 153 -13.62 6.94 -3.97
C ASP A 153 -12.98 6.34 -5.23
N SER A 154 -11.85 5.63 -5.07
CA SER A 154 -11.18 4.95 -6.19
C SER A 154 -12.02 3.83 -6.81
N LEU A 155 -12.75 3.09 -5.98
CA LEU A 155 -13.70 2.06 -6.42
C LEU A 155 -14.87 2.67 -7.19
N LYS A 156 -15.47 3.75 -6.68
CA LYS A 156 -16.57 4.45 -7.35
C LYS A 156 -16.16 4.98 -8.73
N ASP A 157 -14.93 5.47 -8.86
CA ASP A 157 -14.40 6.01 -10.11
C ASP A 157 -13.85 4.95 -11.08
N ASN A 158 -13.90 3.65 -10.74
CA ASN A 158 -13.19 2.57 -11.46
C ASN A 158 -11.72 2.92 -11.76
N SER A 159 -11.09 3.76 -10.92
CA SER A 159 -9.73 4.24 -11.15
C SER A 159 -9.06 4.71 -9.87
N SER A 160 -7.83 4.23 -9.67
CA SER A 160 -6.99 4.61 -8.52
C SER A 160 -6.31 5.97 -8.69
N PHE A 161 -6.50 6.65 -9.83
CA PHE A 161 -5.73 7.85 -10.18
C PHE A 161 -6.51 8.93 -10.95
N ARG A 162 -7.73 8.69 -11.44
CA ARG A 162 -8.54 9.73 -12.10
C ARG A 162 -9.49 10.37 -11.07
N ASN A 163 -9.96 11.60 -11.34
CA ASN A 163 -10.96 12.32 -10.52
C ASN A 163 -10.62 12.50 -9.03
N THR A 164 -9.37 12.81 -8.75
CA THR A 164 -8.83 13.06 -7.42
C THR A 164 -9.20 14.46 -6.89
N LYS A 165 -9.46 14.57 -5.58
CA LYS A 165 -9.59 15.87 -4.91
C LYS A 165 -8.20 16.50 -4.76
N ILE A 166 -8.02 17.67 -5.35
CA ILE A 166 -6.80 18.47 -5.19
C ILE A 166 -6.77 18.97 -3.75
N THR A 167 -5.74 18.62 -3.01
CA THR A 167 -5.48 19.21 -1.67
C THR A 167 -4.24 20.08 -1.81
N VAL A 168 -4.43 21.40 -1.76
CA VAL A 168 -3.36 22.40 -1.86
C VAL A 168 -2.51 22.40 -0.60
#